data_AF-A0A8X6KSY4-F1
#
_entry.id   AF-A0A8X6KSY4-F1
#
_cell.length_a   1.000
_cell.length_b   1.000
_cell.length_c   1.000
_cell.angle_alpha   90.00
_cell.angle_beta   90.00
_cell.angle_gamma   90.00
#
_symmetry.space_group_name_H-M   'P 1'
#
loop_
_entity.id
_entity.type
_entity.pdbx_description
1 polymer ?
#
loop_
_entity_poly.entity_id
_entity_poly.type
_entity_poly.pdbx_seq_one_letter_code
_entity_poly.pdbx_strand_id
1 'polypeptide(L)'
;KVGFGHNILFSLSIGPDIRNNTRHIIDLDQASLGMPDRNYLLKGIEDPLVAAYYQLMVDSAVLLGANRTRANEEMKAALNFEIAIANITGKIFEQFSWIKFHEQRRVIANYLMWRVVGQAFPTLHRAWGEISQHYSSILTGKVRQEARWEHCLGTLSGSLSTALASLYVKNHFKDGSKDLALEMVNYIHREFLNVLSNVDWMDSRTKARAREKVS
;
A
#
# COMPACT_ATOMS: atom_id res chain seq x y z
N LYS A 1 16.50 -1.05 4.88
CA LYS A 1 16.74 -2.37 4.25
C LYS A 1 16.36 -2.25 2.78
N VAL A 2 17.32 -2.32 1.86
CA VAL A 2 17.06 -2.26 0.41
C VAL A 2 16.99 -3.70 -0.10
N GLY A 3 15.89 -4.37 0.21
CA GLY A 3 15.57 -5.69 -0.33
C GLY A 3 14.17 -5.64 -0.94
N PHE A 4 13.88 -6.51 -1.91
CA PHE A 4 12.52 -6.66 -2.42
C PHE A 4 11.57 -7.02 -1.27
N GLY A 5 10.42 -6.37 -1.22
CA GLY A 5 9.43 -6.60 -0.19
C GLY A 5 8.95 -8.04 -0.20
N HIS A 6 8.94 -8.66 0.98
CA HIS A 6 8.44 -10.02 1.21
C HIS A 6 6.90 -10.09 1.31
N ASN A 7 6.22 -8.95 1.27
CA ASN A 7 4.78 -8.80 1.50
C ASN A 7 3.94 -9.05 0.23
N ILE A 8 4.03 -10.25 -0.34
CA ILE A 8 3.37 -10.61 -1.61
C ILE A 8 2.20 -11.58 -1.43
N LEU A 9 2.36 -12.62 -0.61
CA LEU A 9 1.28 -13.58 -0.28
C LEU A 9 0.68 -13.32 1.10
N PHE A 10 1.54 -13.02 2.07
CA PHE A 10 1.19 -12.55 3.40
C PHE A 10 2.13 -11.40 3.76
N SER A 11 1.63 -10.46 4.56
CA SER A 11 2.43 -9.40 5.13
C SER A 11 2.97 -9.89 6.48
N LEU A 12 4.28 -9.77 6.67
CA LEU A 12 4.93 -10.09 7.94
C LEU A 12 5.53 -8.81 8.50
N SER A 13 5.11 -8.43 9.71
CA SER A 13 5.59 -7.24 10.39
C SER A 13 5.85 -7.48 11.86
N ILE A 14 6.56 -6.53 12.50
CA ILE A 14 6.80 -6.54 13.95
C ILE A 14 6.22 -5.23 14.47
N GLY A 15 5.27 -5.34 15.40
CA GLY A 15 4.58 -4.20 15.99
C GLY A 15 4.37 -4.39 17.49
N PRO A 16 3.98 -3.33 18.21
CA PRO A 16 3.61 -3.43 19.61
C PRO A 16 2.38 -4.34 19.77
N ASP A 17 2.37 -5.18 20.81
CA ASP A 17 1.20 -6.01 21.13
C ASP A 17 0.03 -5.11 21.57
N ILE A 18 -1.11 -5.26 20.89
CA ILE A 18 -2.35 -4.48 21.14
C ILE A 18 -2.87 -4.70 22.57
N ARG A 19 -2.58 -5.84 23.19
CA ARG A 19 -2.94 -6.14 24.59
C ARG A 19 -1.87 -5.72 25.58
N ASN A 20 -0.62 -5.59 25.14
CA ASN A 20 0.51 -5.17 25.99
C ASN A 20 1.58 -4.42 25.19
N ASN A 21 1.46 -3.10 25.12
CA ASN A 21 2.33 -2.21 24.35
C ASN A 21 3.79 -2.14 24.83
N THR A 22 4.17 -2.84 25.92
CA THR A 22 5.56 -2.97 26.37
C THR A 22 6.34 -4.06 25.62
N ARG A 23 5.64 -4.89 24.82
CA ARG A 23 6.23 -6.00 24.06
C ARG A 23 5.95 -5.84 22.57
N HIS A 24 6.80 -6.49 21.77
CA HIS A 24 6.57 -6.63 20.33
C HIS A 24 6.15 -8.05 20.01
N ILE A 25 5.28 -8.19 19.01
CA ILE A 25 4.87 -9.48 18.46
C ILE A 25 5.07 -9.49 16.95
N ILE A 26 5.13 -10.70 16.40
CA ILE A 26 5.07 -10.91 14.96
C ILE A 26 3.61 -10.83 14.54
N ASP A 27 3.32 -9.96 13.58
CA ASP A 27 1.99 -9.80 13.02
C ASP A 27 1.95 -10.38 11.59
N LEU A 28 0.88 -11.12 11.32
CA LEU A 28 0.60 -11.78 10.04
C LEU A 28 -0.72 -11.25 9.50
N ASP A 29 -0.63 -10.53 8.38
CA ASP A 29 -1.79 -9.89 7.76
C ASP A 29 -1.87 -10.22 6.27
N GLN A 30 -2.97 -9.83 5.64
CA GLN A 30 -3.15 -9.88 4.20
C GLN A 30 -2.03 -9.09 3.48
N ALA A 31 -1.47 -9.68 2.43
CA ALA A 31 -0.52 -8.97 1.58
C ALA A 31 -1.22 -7.90 0.73
N SER A 32 -0.43 -6.91 0.31
CA SER A 32 -0.85 -5.95 -0.70
C SER A 32 -1.18 -6.66 -2.02
N LEU A 33 -2.14 -6.12 -2.77
CA LEU A 33 -2.46 -6.52 -4.14
C LEU A 33 -1.71 -5.62 -5.13
N GLY A 34 -1.59 -6.03 -6.39
CA GLY A 34 -0.93 -5.24 -7.43
C GLY A 34 -1.78 -4.09 -7.97
N MET A 35 -3.10 -4.13 -7.74
CA MET A 35 -3.99 -2.96 -7.90
C MET A 35 -4.23 -2.27 -6.55
N PRO A 36 -4.48 -0.94 -6.52
CA PRO A 36 -4.61 -0.19 -5.27
C PRO A 36 -5.78 -0.60 -4.37
N ASP A 37 -6.88 -1.05 -4.98
CA ASP A 37 -8.07 -1.51 -4.28
C ASP A 37 -8.49 -2.88 -4.82
N ARG A 38 -8.72 -3.80 -3.88
CA ARG A 38 -9.32 -5.11 -4.09
C ARG A 38 -10.59 -5.03 -4.96
N ASN A 39 -11.42 -4.01 -4.76
CA ASN A 39 -12.69 -3.84 -5.46
C ASN A 39 -12.51 -3.72 -6.98
N TYR A 40 -11.37 -3.23 -7.48
CA TYR A 40 -11.10 -3.22 -8.91
C TYR A 40 -10.99 -4.64 -9.46
N LEU A 41 -10.18 -5.49 -8.82
CA LEU A 41 -9.97 -6.88 -9.22
C LEU A 41 -11.28 -7.69 -9.19
N LEU A 42 -12.19 -7.39 -8.27
CA LEU A 42 -13.49 -8.06 -8.17
C LEU A 42 -14.44 -7.74 -9.32
N LYS A 43 -14.20 -6.67 -10.10
CA LYS A 43 -14.98 -6.38 -11.32
C LYS A 43 -14.63 -7.32 -12.48
N GLY A 44 -13.51 -8.05 -12.39
CA GLY A 44 -13.07 -9.00 -13.41
C GLY A 44 -12.38 -8.35 -14.60
N ILE A 45 -11.86 -9.20 -15.49
CA ILE A 45 -10.99 -8.79 -16.62
C ILE A 45 -11.70 -7.94 -17.69
N GLU A 46 -13.04 -7.92 -17.71
CA GLU A 46 -13.82 -7.11 -18.63
C GLU A 46 -13.82 -5.62 -18.23
N ASP A 47 -13.53 -5.31 -16.96
CA ASP A 47 -13.37 -3.93 -16.52
C ASP A 47 -12.11 -3.30 -17.15
N PRO A 48 -12.20 -2.09 -17.73
CA PRO A 48 -11.07 -1.46 -18.41
C PRO A 48 -9.81 -1.30 -17.55
N LEU A 49 -9.96 -1.10 -16.24
CA LEU A 49 -8.82 -0.94 -15.32
C LEU A 49 -8.10 -2.27 -15.09
N VAL A 50 -8.87 -3.36 -14.98
CA VAL A 50 -8.32 -4.72 -14.82
C VAL A 50 -7.71 -5.19 -16.13
N ALA A 51 -8.33 -4.89 -17.28
CA ALA A 51 -7.76 -5.16 -18.60
C ALA A 51 -6.43 -4.43 -18.81
N ALA A 52 -6.33 -3.16 -18.42
CA ALA A 52 -5.09 -2.39 -18.49
C ALA A 52 -4.00 -2.96 -17.56
N TYR A 53 -4.38 -3.42 -16.37
CA TYR A 53 -3.47 -4.08 -15.45
C TYR A 53 -2.97 -5.42 -16.01
N TYR A 54 -3.84 -6.23 -16.60
CA TYR A 54 -3.47 -7.45 -17.33
C TYR A 54 -2.48 -7.16 -18.47
N GLN A 55 -2.73 -6.11 -19.25
CA GLN A 55 -1.85 -5.73 -20.35
C GLN A 55 -0.45 -5.34 -19.85
N LEU A 56 -0.38 -4.61 -18.74
CA LEU A 56 0.88 -4.29 -18.06
C LEU A 56 1.65 -5.55 -17.64
N MET A 57 0.97 -6.57 -17.11
CA MET A 57 1.59 -7.87 -16.76
C MET A 57 2.18 -8.56 -18.00
N VAL A 58 1.42 -8.61 -19.10
CA VAL A 58 1.85 -9.23 -20.36
C VAL A 58 3.05 -8.50 -20.96
N ASP A 59 2.99 -7.17 -21.07
CA ASP A 59 4.08 -6.39 -21.67
C ASP A 59 5.35 -6.47 -20.83
N SER A 60 5.22 -6.53 -19.51
CA SER A 60 6.35 -6.77 -18.60
C SER A 60 7.00 -8.14 -18.84
N ALA A 61 6.21 -9.20 -19.01
CA ALA A 61 6.73 -10.52 -19.32
C ALA A 61 7.44 -10.55 -20.70
N VAL A 62 6.90 -9.84 -21.69
CA VAL A 62 7.52 -9.72 -23.02
C VAL A 62 8.83 -8.93 -22.96
N LEU A 63 8.91 -7.85 -22.16
CA LEU A 63 10.15 -7.11 -21.94
C LEU A 63 11.24 -7.97 -21.26
N LEU A 64 10.84 -8.98 -20.47
CA LEU A 64 11.75 -9.97 -19.90
C LEU A 64 12.13 -11.10 -20.88
N GLY A 65 11.64 -11.05 -22.12
CA GLY A 65 11.98 -12.00 -23.19
C GLY A 65 10.96 -13.13 -23.39
N ALA A 66 9.79 -13.09 -22.75
CA ALA A 66 8.76 -14.10 -22.98
C ALA A 66 8.10 -13.93 -24.36
N ASN A 67 7.69 -15.05 -24.97
CA ASN A 67 6.84 -15.02 -26.17
C ASN A 67 5.46 -14.44 -25.81
N ARG A 68 4.93 -13.53 -26.64
CA ARG A 68 3.65 -12.83 -26.36
C ARG A 68 2.45 -13.77 -26.20
N THR A 69 2.34 -14.83 -26.99
CA THR A 69 1.23 -15.81 -26.87
C THR A 69 1.28 -16.50 -25.52
N ARG A 70 2.46 -16.99 -25.14
CA ARG A 70 2.68 -17.62 -23.83
C ARG A 70 2.49 -16.65 -22.68
N ALA A 71 2.97 -15.41 -22.83
CA ALA A 71 2.81 -14.36 -21.83
C ALA A 71 1.33 -14.05 -21.57
N ASN A 72 0.50 -13.98 -22.63
CA ASN A 72 -0.95 -13.81 -22.49
C ASN A 72 -1.57 -14.92 -21.63
N GLU A 73 -1.32 -16.18 -21.98
CA GLU A 73 -1.88 -17.32 -21.25
C GLU A 73 -1.42 -17.36 -19.78
N GLU A 74 -0.12 -17.23 -19.56
CA GLU A 74 0.48 -17.35 -18.22
C GLU A 74 0.17 -16.16 -17.31
N MET A 75 0.13 -14.94 -17.83
CA MET A 75 -0.26 -13.76 -17.05
C MET A 75 -1.76 -13.73 -16.78
N LYS A 76 -2.59 -14.30 -17.66
CA LYS A 76 -4.02 -14.44 -17.40
C LYS A 76 -4.27 -15.40 -16.24
N ALA A 77 -3.52 -16.50 -16.17
CA ALA A 77 -3.56 -17.40 -15.02
C ALA A 77 -3.09 -16.70 -13.72
N ALA A 78 -2.02 -15.91 -13.79
CA ALA A 78 -1.52 -15.15 -12.65
C ALA A 78 -2.52 -14.05 -12.17
N LEU A 79 -3.19 -13.37 -13.09
CA LEU A 79 -4.25 -12.41 -12.75
C LEU A 79 -5.43 -13.09 -12.07
N ASN A 80 -5.91 -14.21 -12.63
CA ASN A 80 -7.01 -14.97 -12.03
C ASN A 80 -6.66 -15.47 -10.61
N PHE A 81 -5.38 -15.84 -10.40
CA PHE A 81 -4.87 -16.18 -9.08
C PHE A 81 -4.92 -14.99 -8.13
N GLU A 82 -4.52 -13.79 -8.56
CA GLU A 82 -4.61 -12.58 -7.75
C GLU A 82 -6.07 -12.17 -7.44
N ILE A 83 -6.99 -12.32 -8.39
CA ILE A 83 -8.44 -12.12 -8.18
C ILE A 83 -8.97 -13.11 -7.13
N ALA A 84 -8.50 -14.37 -7.15
CA ALA A 84 -8.87 -15.36 -6.15
C ALA A 84 -8.35 -14.97 -4.75
N ILE A 85 -7.09 -14.51 -4.64
CA ILE A 85 -6.56 -13.94 -3.39
C ILE A 85 -7.44 -12.79 -2.94
N ALA A 86 -7.67 -11.81 -3.82
CA ALA A 86 -8.50 -10.65 -3.54
C ALA A 86 -9.87 -11.08 -2.99
N ASN A 87 -10.54 -12.06 -3.58
CA ASN A 87 -11.84 -12.53 -3.10
C ASN A 87 -11.79 -13.05 -1.65
N ILE A 88 -10.72 -13.77 -1.27
CA ILE A 88 -10.52 -14.32 0.08
C ILE A 88 -10.17 -13.23 1.09
N THR A 89 -9.38 -12.23 0.70
CA THR A 89 -8.88 -11.14 1.56
C THR A 89 -9.99 -10.40 2.33
N GLY A 90 -11.23 -10.37 1.81
CA GLY A 90 -12.37 -9.76 2.50
C GLY A 90 -13.22 -10.71 3.35
N LYS A 91 -12.89 -12.00 3.43
CA LYS A 91 -13.58 -13.00 4.24
C LYS A 91 -12.64 -13.46 5.36
N ILE A 92 -13.20 -13.64 6.56
CA ILE A 92 -12.47 -14.11 7.75
C ILE A 92 -11.57 -15.30 7.39
N PHE A 93 -10.34 -15.24 7.91
CA PHE A 93 -9.20 -16.16 7.72
C PHE A 93 -9.54 -17.66 7.69
N GLU A 94 -10.70 -18.06 8.23
CA GLU A 94 -11.23 -19.42 8.23
C GLU A 94 -11.53 -19.99 6.83
N GLN A 95 -11.66 -19.16 5.79
CA GLN A 95 -11.82 -19.64 4.40
C GLN A 95 -10.50 -19.88 3.66
N PHE A 96 -9.35 -19.87 4.34
CA PHE A 96 -8.13 -20.54 3.84
C PHE A 96 -8.29 -22.08 3.89
N SER A 97 -9.41 -22.58 3.37
CA SER A 97 -9.51 -23.95 2.87
C SER A 97 -8.56 -24.01 1.68
N TRP A 98 -7.32 -24.41 1.94
CA TRP A 98 -6.24 -24.78 1.01
C TRP A 98 -6.72 -24.90 -0.44
N ILE A 99 -6.91 -23.77 -1.13
CA ILE A 99 -7.55 -23.72 -2.44
C ILE A 99 -6.57 -24.32 -3.42
N LYS A 100 -6.56 -25.65 -3.59
CA LYS A 100 -5.90 -26.40 -4.69
C LYS A 100 -4.54 -25.85 -5.18
N PHE A 101 -3.78 -25.16 -4.34
CA PHE A 101 -2.63 -24.35 -4.77
C PHE A 101 -1.40 -25.22 -5.05
N HIS A 102 -1.39 -26.44 -4.51
CA HIS A 102 -0.34 -27.43 -4.75
C HIS A 102 -0.21 -27.80 -6.24
N GLU A 103 -1.26 -27.63 -7.05
CA GLU A 103 -1.24 -28.01 -8.48
C GLU A 103 -0.79 -26.87 -9.42
N GLN A 104 -0.58 -25.64 -8.92
CA GLN A 104 -0.29 -24.48 -9.77
C GLN A 104 1.02 -23.76 -9.40
N ARG A 105 2.09 -24.51 -9.09
CA ARG A 105 3.41 -23.95 -8.75
C ARG A 105 3.90 -22.90 -9.75
N ARG A 106 3.66 -23.12 -11.05
CA ARG A 106 4.03 -22.18 -12.11
C ARG A 106 3.24 -20.88 -12.04
N VAL A 107 1.93 -20.93 -11.77
CA VAL A 107 1.08 -19.73 -11.66
C VAL A 107 1.50 -18.89 -10.46
N ILE A 108 1.75 -19.54 -9.31
CA ILE A 108 2.23 -18.87 -8.10
C ILE A 108 3.60 -18.23 -8.36
N ALA A 109 4.53 -18.96 -8.98
CA ALA A 109 5.86 -18.43 -9.31
C ALA A 109 5.78 -17.22 -10.25
N ASN A 110 4.92 -17.28 -11.28
CA ASN A 110 4.70 -16.18 -12.22
C ASN A 110 4.10 -14.96 -11.52
N TYR A 111 3.11 -15.16 -10.64
CA TYR A 111 2.54 -14.09 -9.83
C TYR A 111 3.59 -13.46 -8.89
N LEU A 112 4.36 -14.27 -8.18
CA LEU A 112 5.44 -13.77 -7.31
C LEU A 112 6.47 -12.96 -8.11
N MET A 113 6.89 -13.49 -9.27
CA MET A 113 7.83 -12.80 -10.16
C MET A 113 7.27 -11.47 -10.65
N TRP A 114 6.01 -11.45 -11.08
CA TRP A 114 5.30 -10.22 -11.47
C TRP A 114 5.34 -9.18 -10.35
N ARG A 115 5.02 -9.57 -9.11
CA ARG A 115 4.99 -8.67 -7.95
C ARG A 115 6.38 -8.18 -7.53
N VAL A 116 7.44 -8.95 -7.76
CA VAL A 116 8.83 -8.51 -7.55
C VAL A 116 9.26 -7.54 -8.65
N VAL A 117 8.98 -7.86 -9.91
CA VAL A 117 9.31 -7.03 -11.07
C VAL A 117 8.60 -5.67 -10.99
N GLY A 118 7.34 -5.63 -10.56
CA GLY A 118 6.60 -4.39 -10.32
C GLY A 118 7.27 -3.45 -9.31
N GLN A 119 7.96 -3.98 -8.29
CA GLN A 119 8.71 -3.17 -7.33
C GLN A 119 9.97 -2.53 -7.94
N ALA A 120 10.50 -3.11 -9.02
CA ALA A 120 11.68 -2.59 -9.71
C ALA A 120 11.35 -1.50 -10.74
N PHE A 121 10.09 -1.35 -11.17
CA PHE A 121 9.67 -0.40 -12.22
C PHE A 121 10.29 0.99 -12.12
N PRO A 122 10.35 1.64 -10.94
CA PRO A 122 10.94 2.98 -10.80
C PRO A 122 12.42 3.07 -11.21
N THR A 123 13.13 1.95 -11.21
CA THR A 123 14.59 1.88 -11.38
C THR A 123 15.02 1.31 -12.73
N LEU A 124 14.08 0.77 -13.52
CA LEU A 124 14.37 0.08 -14.76
C LEU A 124 14.49 1.03 -15.98
N HIS A 125 15.01 0.49 -17.08
CA HIS A 125 15.21 1.19 -18.36
C HIS A 125 13.90 1.83 -18.90
N ARG A 126 14.02 2.88 -19.74
CA ARG A 126 12.93 3.72 -20.27
C ARG A 126 11.68 2.93 -20.72
N ALA A 127 11.84 1.81 -21.43
CA ALA A 127 10.72 0.97 -21.88
C ALA A 127 9.77 0.54 -20.74
N TRP A 128 10.30 0.30 -19.53
CA TRP A 128 9.51 -0.03 -18.35
C TRP A 128 8.71 1.16 -17.82
N GLY A 129 9.32 2.35 -17.88
CA GLY A 129 8.65 3.61 -17.56
C GLY A 129 7.47 3.89 -18.49
N GLU A 130 7.59 3.56 -19.78
CA GLU A 130 6.54 3.76 -20.79
C GLU A 130 5.30 2.89 -20.51
N ILE A 131 5.49 1.57 -20.29
CA ILE A 131 4.36 0.69 -19.98
C ILE A 131 3.71 1.04 -18.63
N SER A 132 4.51 1.42 -17.63
CA SER A 132 4.02 1.84 -16.32
C SER A 132 3.25 3.16 -16.41
N GLN A 133 3.74 4.12 -17.20
CA GLN A 133 3.05 5.38 -17.44
C GLN A 133 1.74 5.17 -18.20
N HIS A 134 1.70 4.27 -19.18
CA HIS A 134 0.48 3.93 -19.89
C HIS A 134 -0.60 3.42 -18.93
N TYR A 135 -0.26 2.43 -18.09
CA TYR A 135 -1.18 1.94 -17.06
C TYR A 135 -1.60 3.04 -16.06
N SER A 136 -0.64 3.84 -15.58
CA SER A 136 -0.89 4.94 -14.65
C SER A 136 -1.86 5.98 -15.22
N SER A 137 -1.77 6.28 -16.52
CA SER A 137 -2.67 7.21 -17.19
C SER A 137 -4.12 6.74 -17.21
N ILE A 138 -4.33 5.43 -17.37
CA ILE A 138 -5.67 4.80 -17.33
C ILE A 138 -6.23 4.81 -15.91
N LEU A 139 -5.39 4.55 -14.91
CA LEU A 139 -5.80 4.45 -13.51
C LEU A 139 -6.08 5.82 -12.86
N THR A 140 -5.27 6.83 -13.17
CA THR A 140 -5.26 8.11 -12.45
C THR A 140 -5.69 9.30 -13.32
N GLY A 141 -5.85 9.10 -14.63
CA GLY A 141 -6.08 10.19 -15.60
C GLY A 141 -4.85 11.08 -15.85
N LYS A 142 -3.70 10.80 -15.22
CA LYS A 142 -2.48 11.60 -15.39
C LYS A 142 -1.82 11.29 -16.72
N VAL A 143 -1.87 12.26 -17.63
CA VAL A 143 -1.29 12.13 -18.99
C VAL A 143 0.24 12.22 -18.97
N ARG A 144 0.81 13.01 -18.04
CA ARG A 144 2.26 13.27 -17.99
C ARG A 144 2.92 12.50 -16.86
N GLN A 145 4.08 11.91 -17.15
CA GLN A 145 4.96 11.34 -16.13
C GLN A 145 5.51 12.46 -15.24
N GLU A 146 5.58 12.18 -13.94
CA GLU A 146 6.20 13.07 -12.95
C GLU A 146 7.64 13.43 -13.35
N ALA A 147 8.07 14.66 -13.03
CA ALA A 147 9.42 15.07 -13.37
C ALA A 147 10.44 14.24 -12.58
N ARG A 148 11.59 13.95 -13.19
CA ARG A 148 12.60 13.06 -12.56
C ARG A 148 13.06 13.56 -11.19
N TRP A 149 13.16 14.88 -10.99
CA TRP A 149 13.57 15.45 -9.71
C TRP A 149 12.53 15.23 -8.60
N GLU A 150 11.23 15.28 -8.94
CA GLU A 150 10.14 15.00 -8.00
C GLU A 150 10.16 13.52 -7.60
N HIS A 151 10.35 12.63 -8.58
CA HIS A 151 10.50 11.20 -8.33
C HIS A 151 11.70 10.89 -7.42
N CYS A 152 12.86 11.51 -7.69
CA CYS A 152 14.05 11.38 -6.84
C CYS A 152 13.82 11.94 -5.43
N LEU A 153 13.12 13.07 -5.31
CA LEU A 153 12.76 13.66 -4.03
C LEU A 153 11.80 12.76 -3.24
N GLY A 154 10.82 12.14 -3.90
CA GLY A 154 9.92 11.16 -3.29
C GLY A 154 10.67 9.93 -2.78
N THR A 155 11.62 9.40 -3.56
CA THR A 155 12.48 8.28 -3.15
C THR A 155 13.34 8.64 -1.93
N LEU A 156 13.94 9.85 -1.95
CA LEU A 156 14.73 10.38 -0.85
C LEU A 156 13.88 10.56 0.41
N SER A 157 12.69 11.13 0.27
CA SER A 157 11.73 11.31 1.36
C SER A 157 11.32 9.97 1.96
N GLY A 158 11.05 8.95 1.14
CA GLY A 158 10.68 7.61 1.63
C GLY A 158 11.81 6.88 2.38
N SER A 159 13.07 7.14 2.04
CA SER A 159 14.23 6.42 2.62
C SER A 159 14.95 7.19 3.73
N LEU A 160 14.99 8.51 3.63
CA LEU A 160 15.76 9.43 4.48
C LEU A 160 14.89 10.59 5.00
N SER A 161 13.60 10.33 5.24
CA SER A 161 12.60 11.32 5.68
C SER A 161 13.10 12.21 6.81
N THR A 162 13.67 11.64 7.88
CA THR A 162 14.15 12.39 9.05
C THR A 162 15.32 13.33 8.71
N ALA A 163 16.27 12.86 7.91
CA ALA A 163 17.41 13.69 7.50
C ALA A 163 16.95 14.83 6.59
N LEU A 164 16.05 14.54 5.64
CA LEU A 164 15.45 15.54 4.76
C LEU A 164 14.62 16.56 5.56
N ALA A 165 13.82 16.11 6.52
CA ALA A 165 13.02 16.96 7.40
C ALA A 165 13.91 17.86 8.28
N SER A 166 15.01 17.34 8.83
CA SER A 166 15.97 18.14 9.60
C SER A 166 16.58 19.27 8.78
N LEU A 167 16.98 18.98 7.53
CA LEU A 167 17.50 19.98 6.60
C LEU A 167 16.43 21.03 6.26
N TYR A 168 15.19 20.60 6.01
CA TYR A 168 14.08 21.50 5.72
C TYR A 168 13.81 22.44 6.91
N VAL A 169 13.73 21.90 8.12
CA VAL A 169 13.49 22.69 9.34
C VAL A 169 14.59 23.73 9.54
N LYS A 170 15.85 23.34 9.37
CA LYS A 170 16.99 24.25 9.52
C LYS A 170 16.96 25.45 8.58
N ASN A 171 16.43 25.27 7.36
CA ASN A 171 16.49 26.29 6.31
C ASN A 171 15.18 27.06 6.10
N HIS A 172 14.03 26.48 6.47
CA HIS A 172 12.71 27.02 6.10
C HIS A 172 11.71 27.13 7.25
N PHE A 173 11.93 26.48 8.39
CA PHE A 173 11.00 26.54 9.51
C PHE A 173 11.24 27.81 10.33
N LYS A 174 10.22 28.67 10.42
CA LYS A 174 10.31 29.97 11.10
C LYS A 174 10.20 29.81 12.61
N ASP A 175 10.97 30.63 13.33
CA ASP A 175 10.84 30.77 14.78
C ASP A 175 9.41 31.18 15.19
N GLY A 176 8.92 30.65 16.31
CA GLY A 176 7.56 30.88 16.82
C GLY A 176 6.44 30.06 16.15
N SER A 177 6.68 29.44 14.98
CA SER A 177 5.67 28.60 14.32
C SER A 177 5.30 27.36 15.14
N LYS A 178 6.25 26.83 15.92
CA LYS A 178 6.01 25.73 16.87
C LYS A 178 5.09 26.15 18.01
N ASP A 179 5.28 27.35 18.54
CA ASP A 179 4.52 27.83 19.70
C ASP A 179 3.06 28.09 19.33
N LEU A 180 2.83 28.70 18.16
CA LEU A 180 1.48 28.86 17.60
C LEU A 180 0.78 27.49 17.40
N ALA A 181 1.50 26.50 16.87
CA ALA A 181 0.94 25.16 16.70
C ALA A 181 0.61 24.49 18.05
N LEU A 182 1.47 24.66 19.07
CA LEU A 182 1.21 24.15 20.42
C LEU A 182 0.01 24.83 21.08
N GLU A 183 -0.16 26.14 20.87
CA GLU A 183 -1.34 26.87 21.33
C GLU A 183 -2.62 26.31 20.70
N MET A 184 -2.61 26.09 19.39
CA MET A 184 -3.74 25.48 18.68
C MET A 184 -4.05 24.08 19.20
N VAL A 185 -3.04 23.24 19.40
CA VAL A 185 -3.22 21.87 19.94
C VAL A 185 -3.84 21.91 21.34
N ASN A 186 -3.33 22.79 22.22
CA ASN A 186 -3.87 22.95 23.58
C ASN A 186 -5.31 23.48 23.55
N TYR A 187 -5.62 24.39 22.62
CA TYR A 187 -6.99 24.86 22.43
C TYR A 187 -7.92 23.72 22.03
N ILE A 188 -7.56 22.95 21.00
CA ILE A 188 -8.35 21.79 20.52
C ILE A 188 -8.54 20.76 21.63
N HIS A 189 -7.49 20.50 22.43
CA HIS A 189 -7.52 19.57 23.55
C HIS A 189 -8.55 19.99 24.62
N ARG A 190 -8.57 21.27 24.99
CA ARG A 190 -9.57 21.82 25.92
C ARG A 190 -10.98 21.74 25.37
N GLU A 191 -11.19 22.13 24.11
CA GLU A 191 -12.51 22.08 23.50
C GLU A 191 -13.04 20.64 23.36
N PHE A 192 -12.15 19.67 23.09
CA PHE A 192 -12.52 18.27 23.12
C PHE A 192 -13.05 17.84 24.50
N LEU A 193 -12.40 18.26 25.59
CA LEU A 193 -12.84 17.97 26.96
C LEU A 193 -14.18 18.65 27.31
N ASN A 194 -14.41 19.85 26.79
CA ASN A 194 -15.69 20.56 26.92
C ASN A 194 -16.81 19.79 26.23
N VAL A 195 -16.62 19.41 24.96
CA VAL A 195 -17.58 18.61 24.19
C VAL A 195 -17.84 17.26 24.87
N LEU A 196 -16.80 16.55 25.28
CA LEU A 196 -16.91 15.24 25.95
C LEU A 196 -17.73 15.30 27.25
N SER A 197 -17.70 16.43 27.94
CA SER A 197 -18.50 16.60 29.16
C SER A 197 -19.98 16.79 28.85
N ASN A 198 -20.30 17.44 27.73
CA ASN A 198 -21.66 17.84 27.35
C ASN A 198 -22.41 16.86 26.44
N VAL A 199 -21.73 15.89 25.81
CA VAL A 199 -22.41 14.88 24.97
C VAL A 199 -23.41 14.05 25.77
N ASP A 200 -24.61 13.86 25.24
CA ASP A 200 -25.73 13.15 25.87
C ASP A 200 -25.74 11.64 25.56
N TRP A 201 -25.18 11.24 24.43
CA TRP A 201 -25.13 9.86 23.97
C TRP A 201 -24.12 8.95 24.71
N MET A 202 -23.28 9.51 25.59
CA MET A 202 -22.27 8.76 26.35
C MET A 202 -22.60 8.70 27.85
N ASP A 203 -22.52 7.50 28.43
CA ASP A 203 -22.63 7.32 29.88
C ASP A 203 -21.42 7.89 30.65
N SER A 204 -21.58 8.08 31.95
CA SER A 204 -20.57 8.68 32.83
C SER A 204 -19.29 7.85 32.93
N ARG A 205 -19.37 6.52 32.87
CA ARG A 205 -18.22 5.61 32.94
C ARG A 205 -17.39 5.71 31.67
N THR A 206 -18.03 5.76 30.51
CA THR A 206 -17.37 5.91 29.21
C THR A 206 -16.73 7.29 29.08
N LYS A 207 -17.41 8.35 29.55
CA LYS A 207 -16.82 9.70 29.63
C LYS A 207 -15.56 9.74 30.51
N ALA A 208 -15.56 9.08 31.66
CA ALA A 208 -14.40 9.02 32.55
C ALA A 208 -13.18 8.35 31.86
N ARG A 209 -13.39 7.21 31.19
CA ARG A 209 -12.33 6.53 30.42
C ARG A 209 -11.82 7.37 29.24
N ALA A 210 -12.71 8.09 28.57
CA ALA A 210 -12.32 8.97 27.47
C ALA A 210 -11.46 10.14 27.97
N ARG A 211 -11.73 10.69 29.17
CA ARG A 211 -10.87 11.71 29.80
C ARG A 211 -9.50 11.17 30.16
N GLU A 212 -9.44 9.97 30.74
CA GLU A 212 -8.17 9.29 31.07
C GLU A 212 -7.30 9.04 29.83
N LYS A 213 -7.91 8.77 28.67
CA LYS A 213 -7.17 8.63 27.40
C LYS A 213 -6.58 9.94 26.88
N VAL A 214 -7.16 11.07 27.30
CA VAL A 214 -6.84 12.41 26.82
C VAL A 214 -5.86 13.13 27.75
N SER A 215 -5.81 12.75 29.03
CA SER A 215 -4.82 13.21 30.02
C SER A 215 -3.43 12.66 29.73
#